data_AF-A0A8H8BXJ6-F1
#
_entry.id   AF-A0A8H8BXJ6-F1
#
_cell.length_a   1.000
_cell.length_b   1.000
_cell.length_c   1.000
_cell.angle_alpha   90.00
_cell.angle_beta   90.00
_cell.angle_gamma   90.00
#
_symmetry.space_group_name_H-M   'P 1'
#
loop_
_entity.id
_entity.type
_entity.pdbx_description
1 polymer ?
#
loop_
_entity_poly.entity_id
_entity_poly.type
_entity_poly.pdbx_seq_one_letter_code
_entity_poly.pdbx_strand_id
1 'polypeptide(L)'
;MATVTDQAPPSPRRSTISAFPAPATRTRKNGGNGQCTHLTTTRLYTEDFRCALCLCVGSFGWLYRCTQDRELLLDEDMENGFEEKLDKFCDTLPKSISPRKRSAAARVDKLSFLTEISDEAMKSYTPEQLQIILAQRASVLDQLSQPDSPDFPEAFYLNRPLPIPVPHPNPPPGLPVPPVSPSNNNGLKPWFPLQGGECQFKCCHFCRPSLKERSFLSLNGIADGDIPATSITGFGFHLQKQRPVALVKHVQNLGLRPNPPPVSQSRFMFMVYVFMVAMATY
;
A
#
# COMPACT_ATOMS: atom_id res chain seq x y z
N MET A 1 -67.23 2.31 -32.77
CA MET A 1 -66.73 2.63 -31.42
C MET A 1 -65.89 1.46 -30.94
N ALA A 2 -64.57 1.60 -31.04
CA ALA A 2 -63.62 0.66 -30.44
C ALA A 2 -62.41 1.50 -29.99
N THR A 3 -62.33 1.68 -28.68
CA THR A 3 -61.26 2.37 -27.96
C THR A 3 -59.97 1.56 -28.05
N VAL A 4 -58.94 2.15 -28.64
CA VAL A 4 -57.56 1.63 -28.58
C VAL A 4 -56.97 2.09 -27.26
N THR A 5 -56.88 1.20 -26.29
CA THR A 5 -56.05 1.38 -25.08
C THR A 5 -54.70 0.74 -25.34
N ASP A 6 -53.68 1.56 -25.59
CA ASP A 6 -52.29 1.12 -25.70
C ASP A 6 -51.68 0.99 -24.30
N GLN A 7 -51.16 -0.19 -24.01
CA GLN A 7 -50.60 -0.57 -22.70
C GLN A 7 -49.15 -0.11 -22.61
N ALA A 8 -48.86 0.76 -21.65
CA ALA A 8 -47.48 1.07 -21.26
C ALA A 8 -46.81 -0.17 -20.61
N PRO A 9 -45.52 -0.45 -20.91
CA PRO A 9 -44.82 -1.58 -20.31
C PRO A 9 -44.52 -1.32 -18.82
N PRO A 10 -44.58 -2.36 -17.97
CA PRO A 10 -44.35 -2.22 -16.53
C PRO A 10 -42.88 -1.88 -16.22
N SER A 11 -42.67 -0.83 -15.42
CA SER A 11 -41.37 -0.43 -14.91
C SER A 11 -40.68 -1.55 -14.13
N PRO A 12 -39.35 -1.72 -14.22
CA PRO A 12 -38.64 -2.75 -13.48
C PRO A 12 -38.69 -2.44 -11.98
N ARG A 13 -39.27 -3.40 -11.24
CA ARG A 13 -39.39 -3.39 -9.79
C ARG A 13 -38.01 -3.30 -9.14
N ARG A 14 -37.87 -2.34 -8.23
CA ARG A 14 -36.80 -2.22 -7.22
C ARG A 14 -36.63 -3.56 -6.50
N SER A 15 -35.55 -4.26 -6.78
CA SER A 15 -35.17 -5.50 -6.13
C SER A 15 -34.93 -5.23 -4.64
N THR A 16 -35.72 -5.89 -3.82
CA THR A 16 -35.58 -6.04 -2.38
C THR A 16 -34.19 -6.54 -2.00
N ILE A 17 -33.52 -5.82 -1.09
CA ILE A 17 -32.31 -6.27 -0.41
C ILE A 17 -32.66 -7.53 0.40
N SER A 18 -32.17 -8.67 -0.08
CA SER A 18 -32.25 -9.96 0.61
C SER A 18 -31.49 -9.87 1.93
N ALA A 19 -32.20 -10.05 3.05
CA ALA A 19 -31.62 -10.26 4.36
C ALA A 19 -30.88 -11.60 4.39
N PHE A 20 -29.55 -11.56 4.35
CA PHE A 20 -28.74 -12.75 4.60
C PHE A 20 -28.59 -12.97 6.12
N PRO A 21 -28.65 -14.22 6.60
CA PRO A 21 -28.52 -14.53 8.02
C PRO A 21 -27.10 -14.23 8.53
N ALA A 22 -27.03 -13.76 9.78
CA ALA A 22 -25.79 -13.41 10.46
C ALA A 22 -24.78 -14.59 10.44
N PRO A 23 -23.50 -14.37 10.06
CA PRO A 23 -22.51 -15.41 10.19
C PRO A 23 -22.07 -15.54 11.64
N ALA A 24 -22.11 -16.77 12.13
CA ALA A 24 -21.61 -17.20 13.41
C ALA A 24 -20.17 -16.68 13.67
N THR A 25 -19.97 -16.19 14.88
CA THR A 25 -18.72 -15.71 15.46
C THR A 25 -17.66 -16.81 15.44
N ARG A 26 -16.83 -16.81 14.38
CA ARG A 26 -15.54 -17.50 14.38
C ARG A 26 -14.47 -16.51 14.81
N THR A 27 -14.06 -16.60 16.07
CA THR A 27 -12.83 -15.99 16.60
C THR A 27 -11.64 -16.36 15.73
N ARG A 28 -11.20 -15.44 14.86
CA ARG A 28 -10.00 -15.61 14.04
C ARG A 28 -8.78 -15.22 14.88
N LYS A 29 -7.97 -16.21 15.23
CA LYS A 29 -6.63 -16.03 15.77
C LYS A 29 -5.79 -15.22 14.78
N ASN A 30 -5.29 -14.07 15.22
CA ASN A 30 -4.35 -13.21 14.50
C ASN A 30 -2.99 -13.93 14.37
N GLY A 31 -2.44 -13.95 13.15
CA GLY A 31 -1.16 -14.59 12.81
C GLY A 31 -1.06 -15.05 11.35
N GLY A 32 -2.20 -15.14 10.64
CA GLY A 32 -2.29 -15.66 9.28
C GLY A 32 -3.25 -14.89 8.39
N ASN A 33 -3.17 -13.55 8.37
CA ASN A 33 -3.91 -12.77 7.38
C ASN A 33 -3.17 -12.86 6.04
N GLY A 34 -3.37 -13.97 5.32
CA GLY A 34 -2.81 -14.19 3.99
C GLY A 34 -3.30 -13.21 2.91
N GLN A 35 -4.14 -12.23 3.26
CA GLN A 35 -4.66 -11.25 2.32
C GLN A 35 -4.76 -9.88 2.99
N CYS A 36 -3.81 -9.00 2.65
CA CYS A 36 -3.94 -7.58 2.89
C CYS A 36 -4.86 -6.96 1.82
N THR A 37 -5.86 -6.17 2.26
CA THR A 37 -6.79 -5.46 1.38
C THR A 37 -6.34 -4.05 1.02
N HIS A 38 -5.29 -3.53 1.66
CA HIS A 38 -4.74 -2.21 1.38
C HIS A 38 -4.32 -2.04 -0.07
N LEU A 39 -4.45 -0.81 -0.56
CA LEU A 39 -4.27 -0.48 -1.97
C LEU A 39 -2.84 -0.02 -2.29
N THR A 40 -2.11 0.45 -1.27
CA THR A 40 -0.75 0.98 -1.46
C THR A 40 0.29 -0.05 -1.04
N THR A 41 1.10 -0.49 -2.01
CA THR A 41 2.24 -1.36 -1.77
C THR A 41 3.50 -0.81 -2.43
N THR A 42 4.65 -1.15 -1.86
CA THR A 42 5.96 -0.83 -2.43
C THR A 42 6.78 -2.11 -2.58
N ARG A 43 7.66 -2.15 -3.58
CA ARG A 43 8.66 -3.21 -3.68
C ARG A 43 9.76 -2.98 -2.64
N LEU A 44 9.93 -3.96 -1.77
CA LEU A 44 10.97 -4.01 -0.75
C LEU A 44 12.05 -4.98 -1.21
N TYR A 45 13.28 -4.50 -1.28
CA TYR A 45 14.46 -5.34 -1.48
C TYR A 45 15.00 -5.82 -0.14
N THR A 46 15.11 -7.13 0.02
CA THR A 46 15.46 -7.78 1.30
C THR A 46 15.93 -9.21 1.07
N GLU A 47 16.95 -9.61 1.83
CA GLU A 47 17.40 -11.00 1.90
C GLU A 47 16.86 -11.71 3.16
N ASP A 48 16.51 -10.92 4.18
CA ASP A 48 16.08 -11.43 5.49
C ASP A 48 14.60 -11.81 5.54
N PHE A 49 13.75 -11.05 4.85
CA PHE A 49 12.31 -11.27 4.91
C PHE A 49 11.83 -12.33 3.93
N ARG A 50 10.79 -13.03 4.36
CA ARG A 50 10.14 -14.11 3.62
C ARG A 50 8.71 -13.73 3.27
N CYS A 51 8.20 -14.32 2.19
CA CYS A 51 6.81 -14.20 1.81
C CYS A 51 5.89 -14.71 2.93
N ALA A 52 4.87 -13.95 3.34
CA ALA A 52 3.92 -14.38 4.36
C ALA A 52 3.05 -15.58 3.94
N LEU A 53 3.01 -15.91 2.64
CA LEU A 53 2.22 -17.01 2.10
C LEU A 53 3.04 -18.29 1.90
N CYS A 54 4.16 -18.21 1.17
CA CYS A 54 4.96 -19.40 0.87
C CYS A 54 6.24 -19.53 1.70
N LEU A 55 6.57 -18.55 2.54
CA LEU A 55 7.80 -18.51 3.35
C LEU A 55 9.12 -18.55 2.54
N CYS A 56 9.03 -18.52 1.20
CA CYS A 56 10.19 -18.37 0.33
C CYS A 56 10.71 -16.94 0.36
N VAL A 57 12.01 -16.79 0.08
CA VAL A 57 12.63 -15.51 -0.23
C VAL A 57 12.04 -14.93 -1.52
N GLY A 58 12.10 -13.59 -1.65
CA GLY A 58 11.67 -12.91 -2.85
C GLY A 58 12.51 -13.29 -4.07
N SER A 59 11.87 -13.36 -5.25
CA SER A 59 12.61 -13.52 -6.50
C SER A 59 13.55 -12.32 -6.68
N PHE A 60 14.84 -12.58 -6.90
CA PHE A 60 15.89 -11.56 -6.95
C PHE A 60 15.92 -10.64 -5.70
N GLY A 61 15.53 -11.16 -4.53
CA GLY A 61 15.47 -10.39 -3.27
C GLY A 61 14.25 -9.46 -3.15
N TRP A 62 13.27 -9.54 -4.04
CA TRP A 62 12.13 -8.62 -4.03
C TRP A 62 10.84 -9.21 -3.46
N LEU A 63 10.25 -8.48 -2.51
CA LEU A 63 8.92 -8.71 -1.98
C LEU A 63 8.04 -7.47 -2.19
N TYR A 64 6.73 -7.67 -2.31
CA TYR A 64 5.76 -6.60 -2.09
C TYR A 64 5.58 -6.39 -0.59
N ARG A 65 5.62 -5.15 -0.14
CA ARG A 65 5.32 -4.72 1.22
C ARG A 65 4.15 -3.75 1.19
N CYS A 66 3.11 -4.03 1.99
CA CYS A 66 2.08 -3.03 2.25
C CYS A 66 2.70 -1.80 2.92
N THR A 67 2.42 -0.62 2.38
CA THR A 67 2.95 0.64 2.88
C THR A 67 1.87 1.67 3.17
N GLN A 68 0.57 1.34 3.07
CA GLN A 68 -0.51 2.29 3.29
C GLN A 68 -0.40 3.06 4.60
N ASP A 69 -0.20 2.36 5.73
CA ASP A 69 -0.06 3.01 7.04
C ASP A 69 1.33 3.64 7.21
N ARG A 70 2.36 3.03 6.61
CA ARG A 70 3.74 3.52 6.65
C ARG A 70 3.88 4.86 5.93
N GLU A 71 3.16 5.08 4.84
CA GLU A 71 3.12 6.36 4.14
C GLU A 71 2.71 7.49 5.08
N LEU A 72 1.66 7.27 5.89
CA LEU A 72 1.17 8.29 6.84
C LEU A 72 2.22 8.60 7.91
N LEU A 73 2.87 7.57 8.46
CA LEU A 73 3.94 7.74 9.43
C LEU A 73 5.12 8.52 8.86
N LEU A 74 5.55 8.18 7.63
CA LEU A 74 6.64 8.90 6.97
C LEU A 74 6.26 10.34 6.62
N ASP A 75 5.03 10.59 6.18
CA ASP A 75 4.54 11.96 5.91
C ASP A 75 4.61 12.81 7.21
N GLU A 76 4.21 12.28 8.36
CA GLU A 76 4.31 12.98 9.65
C GLU A 76 5.74 13.16 10.15
N ASP A 77 6.59 12.15 10.00
CA ASP A 77 8.01 12.25 10.29
C ASP A 77 8.66 13.37 9.45
N MET A 78 8.31 13.45 8.16
CA MET A 78 8.77 14.52 7.26
C MET A 78 8.24 15.90 7.65
N GLU A 79 6.96 16.02 8.04
CA GLU A 79 6.35 17.27 8.54
C GLU A 79 7.04 17.77 9.80
N ASN A 80 7.38 16.87 10.73
CA ASN A 80 8.07 17.18 11.98
C ASN A 80 9.58 17.36 11.82
N GLY A 81 10.13 17.12 10.62
CA GLY A 81 11.56 17.22 10.32
C GLY A 81 12.41 16.01 10.77
N PHE A 82 11.78 14.92 11.23
CA PHE A 82 12.43 13.66 11.60
C PHE A 82 12.63 12.77 10.37
N GLU A 83 13.51 13.16 9.47
CA GLU A 83 13.74 12.41 8.22
C GLU A 83 14.97 11.51 8.34
N GLU A 84 14.78 10.18 8.46
CA GLU A 84 15.89 9.21 8.32
C GLU A 84 16.29 9.13 6.83
N LYS A 85 17.09 10.11 6.39
CA LYS A 85 17.51 10.22 4.99
C LYS A 85 18.44 9.07 4.62
N LEU A 86 18.04 8.31 3.62
CA LEU A 86 18.85 7.22 3.07
C LEU A 86 20.05 7.77 2.27
N ASP A 87 19.85 8.90 1.59
CA ASP A 87 20.84 9.55 0.73
C ASP A 87 20.51 11.03 0.49
N LYS A 88 21.43 11.74 -0.16
CA LYS A 88 21.27 13.15 -0.56
C LYS A 88 20.17 13.36 -1.62
N PHE A 89 19.67 12.30 -2.24
CA PHE A 89 18.59 12.40 -3.21
C PHE A 89 17.30 12.90 -2.55
N CYS A 90 17.08 12.56 -1.28
CA CYS A 90 15.95 13.08 -0.49
C CYS A 90 15.92 14.62 -0.47
N ASP A 91 17.09 15.27 -0.44
CA ASP A 91 17.21 16.74 -0.41
C ASP A 91 16.95 17.40 -1.77
N THR A 92 17.06 16.64 -2.85
CA THR A 92 16.86 17.17 -4.22
C THR A 92 15.41 17.22 -4.63
N LEU A 93 14.54 16.48 -3.94
CA LEU A 93 13.12 16.46 -4.24
C LEU A 93 12.40 17.61 -3.53
N PRO A 94 11.47 18.30 -4.19
CA PRO A 94 10.69 19.34 -3.56
C PRO A 94 9.87 18.74 -2.41
N LYS A 95 10.05 19.28 -1.20
CA LYS A 95 9.16 18.97 -0.08
C LYS A 95 7.85 19.69 -0.30
N SER A 96 6.75 18.94 -0.35
CA SER A 96 5.43 19.55 -0.42
C SER A 96 5.17 20.29 0.90
N ILE A 97 4.91 21.60 0.81
CA ILE A 97 4.59 22.44 1.98
C ILE A 97 3.14 22.22 2.41
N SER A 98 2.30 21.68 1.52
CA SER A 98 0.89 21.37 1.77
C SER A 98 0.63 19.86 1.77
N PRO A 99 -0.41 19.39 2.48
CA PRO A 99 -0.88 18.02 2.36
C PRO A 99 -1.16 17.64 0.90
N ARG A 100 -0.86 16.40 0.50
CA ARG A 100 -1.14 15.92 -0.87
C ARG A 100 -2.63 16.04 -1.17
N LYS A 101 -2.99 16.43 -2.41
CA LYS A 101 -4.37 16.79 -2.86
C LYS A 101 -5.45 15.72 -2.65
N ARG A 102 -5.13 14.51 -2.16
CA ARG A 102 -6.09 13.43 -1.84
C ARG A 102 -5.71 12.65 -0.58
N SER A 103 -4.81 13.21 0.23
CA SER A 103 -4.36 12.61 1.48
C SER A 103 -5.45 12.66 2.55
N ALA A 104 -5.32 11.82 3.57
CA ALA A 104 -6.17 11.90 4.75
C ALA A 104 -6.06 13.28 5.44
N ALA A 105 -4.84 13.84 5.49
CA ALA A 105 -4.59 15.18 6.04
C ALA A 105 -5.31 16.29 5.24
N ALA A 106 -5.29 16.25 3.90
CA ALA A 106 -6.02 17.23 3.08
C ALA A 106 -7.55 17.16 3.29
N ARG A 107 -8.08 15.97 3.57
CA ARG A 107 -9.53 15.70 3.73
C ARG A 107 -10.08 16.07 5.10
N VAL A 108 -9.26 16.62 5.99
CA VAL A 108 -9.73 17.30 7.21
C VAL A 108 -10.57 18.51 6.84
N ASP A 109 -10.25 19.19 5.74
CA ASP A 109 -11.10 20.25 5.19
C ASP A 109 -12.33 19.66 4.49
N LYS A 110 -13.53 20.07 4.94
CA LYS A 110 -14.82 19.70 4.36
C LYS A 110 -14.92 20.07 2.88
N LEU A 111 -14.25 21.15 2.48
CA LEU A 111 -14.26 21.68 1.11
C LEU A 111 -13.12 21.15 0.25
N SER A 112 -12.23 20.29 0.79
CA SER A 112 -11.05 19.82 0.07
C SER A 112 -11.40 19.24 -1.30
N PHE A 113 -12.58 18.61 -1.42
CA PHE A 113 -13.13 18.02 -2.66
C PHE A 113 -13.02 18.97 -3.85
N LEU A 114 -13.32 20.25 -3.64
CA LEU A 114 -13.33 21.24 -4.71
C LEU A 114 -11.94 21.49 -5.30
N THR A 115 -10.89 21.23 -4.51
CA THR A 115 -9.49 21.34 -4.94
C THR A 115 -8.89 20.00 -5.42
N GLU A 116 -9.55 18.86 -5.15
CA GLU A 116 -9.05 17.52 -5.54
C GLU A 116 -9.41 17.15 -6.99
N ILE A 117 -10.46 17.75 -7.54
CA ILE A 117 -10.98 17.48 -8.88
C ILE A 117 -10.51 18.57 -9.85
N SER A 118 -10.39 18.21 -11.13
CA SER A 118 -10.05 19.19 -12.17
C SER A 118 -11.24 20.08 -12.50
N ASP A 119 -10.99 21.23 -13.12
CA ASP A 119 -12.05 22.16 -13.52
C ASP A 119 -13.01 21.55 -14.54
N GLU A 120 -12.53 20.63 -15.38
CA GLU A 120 -13.37 19.89 -16.33
C GLU A 120 -14.30 18.92 -15.59
N ALA A 121 -13.76 18.21 -14.60
CA ALA A 121 -14.57 17.32 -13.76
C ALA A 121 -15.59 18.12 -12.94
N MET A 122 -15.21 19.30 -12.42
CA MET A 122 -16.10 20.19 -11.68
C MET A 122 -17.35 20.57 -12.49
N LYS A 123 -17.17 20.89 -13.78
CA LYS A 123 -18.28 21.23 -14.70
C LYS A 123 -19.24 20.07 -14.96
N SER A 124 -18.82 18.83 -14.73
CA SER A 124 -19.66 17.65 -14.95
C SER A 124 -20.65 17.38 -13.81
N TYR A 125 -20.43 17.97 -12.64
CA TYR A 125 -21.30 17.79 -11.48
C TYR A 125 -22.43 18.81 -11.45
N THR A 126 -23.63 18.37 -11.10
CA THR A 126 -24.73 19.30 -10.78
C THR A 126 -24.53 19.92 -9.39
N PRO A 127 -25.10 21.10 -9.12
CA PRO A 127 -25.03 21.73 -7.80
C PRO A 127 -25.55 20.81 -6.67
N GLU A 128 -26.60 20.04 -6.94
CA GLU A 128 -27.18 19.09 -5.98
C GLU A 128 -26.21 17.95 -5.68
N GLN A 129 -25.50 17.44 -6.69
CA GLN A 129 -24.48 16.41 -6.51
C GLN A 129 -23.31 16.92 -5.66
N LEU A 130 -22.84 18.15 -5.92
CA LEU A 130 -21.79 18.77 -5.12
C LEU A 130 -22.23 18.93 -3.66
N GLN A 131 -23.47 19.39 -3.44
CA GLN A 131 -24.03 19.52 -2.09
C GLN A 131 -24.08 18.18 -1.36
N ILE A 132 -24.49 17.11 -2.04
CA ILE A 132 -24.51 15.75 -1.47
C ILE A 132 -23.09 15.32 -1.07
N ILE A 133 -22.11 15.49 -1.95
CA ILE A 133 -20.71 15.08 -1.69
C ILE A 133 -20.14 15.84 -0.49
N LEU A 134 -20.32 17.17 -0.46
CA LEU A 134 -19.83 18.00 0.63
C LEU A 134 -20.54 17.68 1.95
N ALA A 135 -21.85 17.44 1.92
CA ALA A 135 -22.61 17.02 3.10
C ALA A 135 -22.16 15.64 3.62
N GLN A 136 -21.89 14.69 2.74
CA GLN A 136 -21.35 13.38 3.12
C GLN A 136 -19.98 13.50 3.79
N ARG A 137 -19.08 14.32 3.22
CA ARG A 137 -17.75 14.56 3.83
C ARG A 137 -17.87 15.22 5.20
N ALA A 138 -18.72 16.25 5.32
CA ALA A 138 -18.98 16.91 6.60
C ALA A 138 -19.52 15.94 7.64
N SER A 139 -20.50 15.10 7.27
CA SER A 139 -21.11 14.09 8.16
C SER A 139 -20.07 13.08 8.68
N VAL A 140 -19.18 12.58 7.83
CA VAL A 140 -18.11 11.66 8.24
C VAL A 140 -17.18 12.33 9.26
N LEU A 141 -16.79 13.58 9.03
CA LEU A 141 -15.93 14.31 9.97
C LEU A 141 -16.64 14.58 11.30
N ASP A 142 -17.92 14.93 11.27
CA ASP A 142 -18.70 15.15 12.48
C ASP A 142 -18.85 13.85 13.29
N GLN A 143 -19.04 12.69 12.62
CA GLN A 143 -19.03 11.37 13.27
C GLN A 143 -17.69 11.04 13.91
N LEU A 144 -16.57 11.34 13.24
CA LEU A 144 -15.22 11.11 13.78
C LEU A 144 -14.88 12.03 14.97
N SER A 145 -15.55 13.18 15.09
CA SER A 145 -15.35 14.12 16.20
C SER A 145 -16.11 13.73 17.47
N GLN A 146 -17.07 12.80 17.37
CA GLN A 146 -17.77 12.29 18.54
C GLN A 146 -16.81 11.42 19.36
N PRO A 147 -16.71 11.61 20.68
CA PRO A 147 -15.87 10.77 21.52
C PRO A 147 -16.33 9.30 21.40
N ASP A 148 -15.38 8.41 21.12
CA ASP A 148 -15.63 6.98 20.93
C ASP A 148 -16.57 6.41 22.01
N SER A 149 -17.59 5.67 21.58
CA SER A 149 -18.31 4.80 22.51
C SER A 149 -17.35 3.72 23.03
N PRO A 150 -17.48 3.27 24.28
CA PRO A 150 -16.54 2.35 24.93
C PRO A 150 -16.54 0.91 24.35
N ASP A 151 -17.15 0.66 23.19
CA ASP A 151 -17.41 -0.68 22.67
C ASP A 151 -16.29 -1.26 21.78
N PHE A 152 -15.23 -0.50 21.48
CA PHE A 152 -14.07 -1.07 20.77
C PHE A 152 -13.14 -1.79 21.77
N PRO A 153 -12.99 -3.13 21.69
CA PRO A 153 -12.22 -3.84 22.71
C PRO A 153 -10.72 -3.57 22.50
N GLU A 154 -10.18 -2.71 23.36
CA GLU A 154 -8.75 -2.45 23.58
C GLU A 154 -7.93 -3.75 23.71
N ALA A 155 -8.58 -4.85 24.11
CA ALA A 155 -8.06 -6.21 24.19
C ALA A 155 -7.52 -6.80 22.87
N PHE A 156 -7.92 -6.30 21.69
CA PHE A 156 -7.40 -6.80 20.41
C PHE A 156 -5.93 -6.39 20.16
N TYR A 157 -5.45 -5.34 20.82
CA TYR A 157 -4.13 -4.76 20.56
C TYR A 157 -3.09 -5.08 21.63
N LEU A 158 -3.50 -5.33 22.87
CA LEU A 158 -2.59 -5.65 23.99
C LEU A 158 -1.84 -6.99 23.86
N ASN A 159 -2.26 -7.86 22.93
CA ASN A 159 -1.65 -9.18 22.73
C ASN A 159 -0.71 -9.27 21.52
N ARG A 160 -0.32 -8.15 20.90
CA ARG A 160 0.72 -8.17 19.86
C ARG A 160 2.10 -8.17 20.53
N PRO A 161 2.96 -9.18 20.30
CA PRO A 161 4.37 -9.07 20.69
C PRO A 161 4.95 -7.87 19.94
N LEU A 162 5.42 -6.86 20.68
CA LEU A 162 6.20 -5.77 20.12
C LEU A 162 7.36 -6.38 19.31
N PRO A 163 7.68 -5.88 18.10
CA PRO A 163 8.96 -6.20 17.50
C PRO A 163 10.04 -5.74 18.47
N ILE A 164 10.84 -6.68 18.96
CA ILE A 164 12.03 -6.41 19.75
C ILE A 164 12.83 -5.34 18.97
N PRO A 165 13.16 -4.18 19.59
CA PRO A 165 14.04 -3.21 18.94
C PRO A 165 15.35 -3.91 18.61
N VAL A 166 15.77 -3.83 17.34
CA VAL A 166 17.14 -4.17 16.95
C VAL A 166 18.10 -3.39 17.87
N PRO A 167 19.23 -3.97 18.30
CA PRO A 167 20.03 -3.39 19.37
C PRO A 167 20.71 -2.10 18.88
N HIS A 168 20.27 -0.95 19.38
CA HIS A 168 21.16 0.20 19.50
C HIS A 168 22.17 -0.09 20.63
N PRO A 169 23.45 0.31 20.51
CA PRO A 169 24.44 0.06 21.55
C PRO A 169 24.13 0.96 22.76
N ASN A 170 23.58 0.33 23.81
CA ASN A 170 23.52 0.72 25.23
C ASN A 170 22.99 2.14 25.58
N PRO A 171 21.81 2.26 26.23
CA PRO A 171 21.56 3.29 27.23
C PRO A 171 21.93 2.80 28.65
N PRO A 172 22.24 3.71 29.59
CA PRO A 172 22.71 3.36 30.93
C PRO A 172 21.59 2.76 31.79
N PRO A 173 21.92 1.91 32.78
CA PRO A 173 20.92 1.18 33.55
C PRO A 173 20.31 2.04 34.65
N GLY A 174 18.98 2.02 34.73
CA GLY A 174 18.26 2.28 35.98
C GLY A 174 17.35 3.50 35.97
N LEU A 175 16.19 3.38 35.31
CA LEU A 175 14.93 3.97 35.81
C LEU A 175 13.76 3.05 35.44
N PRO A 176 12.72 2.91 36.30
CA PRO A 176 11.55 2.10 35.99
C PRO A 176 10.76 2.77 34.87
N VAL A 177 10.61 2.10 33.72
CA VAL A 177 9.70 2.54 32.67
C VAL A 177 8.27 2.30 33.18
N PRO A 178 7.43 3.34 33.34
CA PRO A 178 6.03 3.11 33.71
C PRO A 178 5.33 2.35 32.58
N PRO A 179 4.27 1.57 32.87
CA PRO A 179 3.51 0.87 31.84
C PRO A 179 2.90 1.93 30.92
N VAL A 180 3.45 2.06 29.72
CA VAL A 180 2.87 2.88 28.66
C VAL A 180 1.64 2.11 28.19
N SER A 181 0.48 2.42 28.77
CA SER A 181 -0.80 2.13 28.15
C SER A 181 -0.73 2.62 26.70
N PRO A 182 -1.32 1.93 25.71
CA PRO A 182 -1.43 2.43 24.34
C PRO A 182 -2.47 3.56 24.33
N SER A 183 -2.19 4.62 25.07
CA SER A 183 -2.96 5.84 25.06
C SER A 183 -2.82 6.40 23.66
N ASN A 184 -3.95 6.48 22.98
CA ASN A 184 -4.08 7.11 21.68
C ASN A 184 -3.84 8.62 21.87
N ASN A 185 -2.57 9.02 22.01
CA ASN A 185 -2.17 10.43 21.98
C ASN A 185 -2.44 11.07 20.60
N ASN A 186 -2.96 10.31 19.62
CA ASN A 186 -3.37 10.81 18.31
C ASN A 186 -4.75 11.50 18.33
N GLY A 187 -5.15 12.13 19.43
CA GLY A 187 -6.40 12.90 19.54
C GLY A 187 -6.58 13.99 18.47
N LEU A 188 -5.59 14.24 17.61
CA LEU A 188 -5.61 15.19 16.50
C LEU A 188 -5.66 14.55 15.09
N LYS A 189 -5.34 13.25 14.92
CA LYS A 189 -5.27 12.60 13.59
C LYS A 189 -5.85 11.17 13.61
N PRO A 190 -7.18 10.98 13.55
CA PRO A 190 -7.84 9.67 13.67
C PRO A 190 -7.50 8.66 12.58
N TRP A 191 -6.92 9.10 11.45
CA TRP A 191 -6.49 8.21 10.37
C TRP A 191 -5.10 7.59 10.59
N PHE A 192 -4.37 8.00 11.64
CA PHE A 192 -3.07 7.40 11.94
C PHE A 192 -3.21 6.02 12.56
N PRO A 193 -2.35 5.06 12.19
CA PRO A 193 -2.30 3.79 12.89
C PRO A 193 -1.93 4.03 14.36
N LEU A 194 -2.51 3.25 15.27
CA LEU A 194 -2.02 3.17 16.64
C LEU A 194 -0.53 2.80 16.65
N GLN A 195 0.18 3.15 17.73
CA GLN A 195 1.61 2.86 17.84
C GLN A 195 1.89 1.37 17.61
N GLY A 196 2.78 1.06 16.65
CA GLY A 196 3.09 -0.32 16.25
C GLY A 196 1.94 -1.06 15.52
N GLY A 197 0.85 -0.38 15.19
CA GLY A 197 -0.35 -0.92 14.54
C GLY A 197 -0.27 -1.00 13.01
N GLU A 198 0.79 -0.48 12.38
CA GLU A 198 0.89 -0.49 10.91
C GLU A 198 0.91 -1.91 10.31
N CYS A 199 0.30 -2.02 9.12
CA CYS A 199 0.24 -3.25 8.36
C CYS A 199 1.63 -3.70 7.91
N GLN A 200 2.05 -4.87 8.41
CA GLN A 200 3.37 -5.46 8.12
C GLN A 200 3.39 -6.43 6.93
N PHE A 201 2.28 -6.60 6.20
CA PHE A 201 2.10 -7.67 5.23
C PHE A 201 3.16 -7.62 4.12
N LYS A 202 3.83 -8.76 3.89
CA LYS A 202 4.83 -8.95 2.84
C LYS A 202 4.50 -10.19 2.02
N CYS A 203 4.60 -10.10 0.69
CA CYS A 203 4.29 -11.23 -0.18
C CYS A 203 5.18 -11.23 -1.43
N CYS A 204 5.53 -12.42 -1.94
CA CYS A 204 6.31 -12.53 -3.17
C CYS A 204 5.42 -12.34 -4.41
N HIS A 205 6.09 -12.06 -5.53
CA HIS A 205 5.46 -11.83 -6.83
C HIS A 205 4.64 -13.03 -7.33
N PHE A 206 5.06 -14.26 -6.99
CA PHE A 206 4.36 -15.49 -7.39
C PHE A 206 3.07 -15.71 -6.61
N CYS A 207 3.08 -15.53 -5.29
CA CYS A 207 1.90 -15.77 -4.47
C CYS A 207 0.84 -14.66 -4.63
N ARG A 208 1.24 -13.43 -4.98
CA ARG A 208 0.32 -12.33 -5.28
C ARG A 208 0.80 -11.47 -6.45
N PRO A 209 0.58 -11.92 -7.70
CA PRO A 209 0.92 -11.13 -8.88
C PRO A 209 0.15 -9.80 -8.96
N SER A 210 -1.10 -9.77 -8.47
CA SER A 210 -1.96 -8.58 -8.49
C SER A 210 -1.45 -7.40 -7.65
N LEU A 211 -0.52 -7.63 -6.72
CA LEU A 211 0.11 -6.53 -5.98
C LEU A 211 1.03 -5.67 -6.87
N LYS A 212 1.35 -6.14 -8.09
CA LYS A 212 2.02 -5.33 -9.10
C LYS A 212 1.24 -4.05 -9.42
N GLU A 213 -0.09 -4.16 -9.54
CA GLU A 213 -0.98 -3.04 -9.88
C GLU A 213 -1.15 -2.06 -8.71
N ARG A 214 -0.71 -2.44 -7.51
CA ARG A 214 -0.72 -1.63 -6.29
C ARG A 214 0.64 -1.00 -5.97
N SER A 215 1.66 -1.38 -6.74
CA SER A 215 3.05 -0.95 -6.59
C SER A 215 3.50 -0.19 -7.83
N PHE A 216 2.87 0.96 -8.09
CA PHE A 216 3.22 1.87 -9.17
C PHE A 216 3.40 3.29 -8.64
N LEU A 217 4.11 4.11 -9.43
CA LEU A 217 4.21 5.55 -9.23
C LEU A 217 3.68 6.24 -10.49
N SER A 218 2.87 7.28 -10.33
CA SER A 218 2.36 8.07 -11.45
C SER A 218 3.47 8.99 -11.97
N LEU A 219 3.78 8.93 -13.27
CA LEU A 219 4.74 9.85 -13.87
C LEU A 219 4.24 11.31 -13.84
N ASN A 220 2.95 11.52 -14.11
CA ASN A 220 2.33 12.84 -13.98
C ASN A 220 2.35 13.30 -12.52
N GLY A 221 2.04 12.40 -11.57
CA GLY A 221 2.11 12.71 -10.15
C GLY A 221 3.52 13.15 -9.73
N ILE A 222 4.56 12.45 -10.18
CA ILE A 222 5.95 12.85 -9.94
C ILE A 222 6.26 14.22 -10.54
N ALA A 223 5.82 14.49 -11.78
CA ALA A 223 6.03 15.78 -12.45
C ALA A 223 5.31 16.93 -11.72
N ASP A 224 4.15 16.66 -11.13
CA ASP A 224 3.33 17.59 -10.36
C ASP A 224 3.79 17.72 -8.89
N GLY A 225 4.86 17.01 -8.48
CA GLY A 225 5.37 17.01 -7.11
C GLY A 225 4.62 16.11 -6.12
N ASP A 226 3.66 15.31 -6.58
CA ASP A 226 2.93 14.29 -5.80
C ASP A 226 3.75 12.99 -5.69
N ILE A 227 4.89 13.07 -5.01
CA ILE A 227 5.79 11.93 -4.79
C ILE A 227 5.49 11.30 -3.42
N PRO A 228 5.18 9.99 -3.34
CA PRO A 228 4.93 9.32 -2.06
C PRO A 228 6.15 9.35 -1.13
N ALA A 229 5.92 9.48 0.18
CA ALA A 229 7.01 9.55 1.16
C ALA A 229 7.89 8.30 1.17
N THR A 230 7.33 7.11 0.90
CA THR A 230 8.16 5.90 0.74
C THR A 230 9.16 6.00 -0.41
N SER A 231 8.83 6.74 -1.47
CA SER A 231 9.70 6.94 -2.62
C SER A 231 10.74 8.03 -2.34
N ILE A 232 10.33 9.11 -1.67
CA ILE A 232 11.21 10.20 -1.23
C ILE A 232 12.26 9.68 -0.25
N THR A 233 11.86 8.88 0.74
CA THR A 233 12.78 8.33 1.76
C THR A 233 13.55 7.10 1.27
N GLY A 234 13.16 6.51 0.13
CA GLY A 234 13.81 5.31 -0.38
C GLY A 234 13.47 4.06 0.44
N PHE A 235 12.27 4.02 1.02
CA PHE A 235 11.79 2.93 1.88
C PHE A 235 11.93 1.55 1.22
N GLY A 236 11.82 1.42 -0.10
CA GLY A 236 12.07 0.13 -0.79
C GLY A 236 13.45 -0.48 -0.54
N PHE A 237 14.43 0.35 -0.12
CA PHE A 237 15.82 -0.03 0.12
C PHE A 237 16.30 0.28 1.55
N HIS A 238 15.40 0.68 2.46
CA HIS A 238 15.78 1.11 3.81
C HIS A 238 16.62 0.08 4.58
N LEU A 239 16.42 -1.22 4.32
CA LEU A 239 17.19 -2.29 4.94
C LEU A 239 18.65 -2.32 4.47
N GLN A 240 18.93 -1.90 3.25
CA GLN A 240 20.28 -1.81 2.70
C GLN A 240 21.00 -0.52 3.11
N LYS A 241 20.29 0.41 3.76
CA LYS A 241 20.80 1.73 4.17
C LYS A 241 21.39 2.58 3.03
N GLN A 242 21.16 2.19 1.77
CA GLN A 242 21.53 2.92 0.57
C GLN A 242 20.61 2.56 -0.60
N ARG A 243 20.39 3.50 -1.54
CA ARG A 243 19.75 3.19 -2.82
C ARG A 243 20.75 2.50 -3.76
N PRO A 244 20.35 1.47 -4.52
CA PRO A 244 21.22 0.89 -5.52
C PRO A 244 21.42 1.88 -6.67
N VAL A 245 22.65 2.34 -6.87
CA VAL A 245 23.03 3.22 -7.97
C VAL A 245 23.90 2.41 -8.95
N ALA A 246 23.48 2.34 -10.21
CA ALA A 246 24.28 1.75 -11.28
C ALA A 246 25.09 2.82 -12.00
N LEU A 247 26.33 2.51 -12.37
CA LEU A 247 27.18 3.44 -13.13
C LEU A 247 26.57 3.72 -14.51
N VAL A 248 26.66 4.98 -14.95
CA VAL A 248 26.14 5.46 -16.25
C VAL A 248 26.60 4.57 -17.42
N LYS A 249 27.88 4.18 -17.44
CA LYS A 249 28.46 3.30 -18.46
C LYS A 249 27.74 1.95 -18.62
N HIS A 250 27.09 1.45 -17.56
CA HIS A 250 26.34 0.19 -17.58
C HIS A 250 24.88 0.40 -18.01
N VAL A 251 24.26 1.51 -17.60
CA VAL A 251 22.85 1.79 -17.87
C VAL A 251 22.60 2.47 -19.22
N GLN A 252 23.57 3.21 -19.77
CA GLN A 252 23.42 3.98 -21.01
C GLN A 252 22.97 3.14 -22.22
N ASN A 253 23.29 1.84 -22.21
CA ASN A 253 22.99 0.91 -23.29
C ASN A 253 21.84 -0.06 -22.96
N LEU A 254 21.11 0.13 -21.86
CA LEU A 254 19.95 -0.72 -21.54
C LEU A 254 18.84 -0.50 -22.58
N GLY A 255 18.30 -1.58 -23.15
CA GLY A 255 17.29 -1.52 -24.21
C GLY A 255 17.80 -1.13 -25.61
N LEU A 256 19.05 -0.67 -25.73
CA LEU A 256 19.68 -0.32 -27.01
C LEU A 256 20.54 -1.45 -27.60
N ARG A 257 20.71 -2.55 -26.85
CA ARG A 257 21.46 -3.72 -27.34
C ARG A 257 20.57 -4.54 -28.28
N PRO A 258 21.11 -5.09 -29.38
CA PRO A 258 20.36 -6.03 -30.20
C PRO A 258 19.88 -7.19 -29.31
N ASN A 259 18.63 -7.61 -29.52
CA ASN A 259 18.09 -8.77 -28.83
C ASN A 259 19.05 -9.95 -29.04
N PRO A 260 19.44 -10.68 -27.98
CA PRO A 260 20.27 -11.85 -28.17
C PRO A 260 19.55 -12.79 -29.15
N PRO A 261 20.29 -13.38 -30.11
CA PRO A 261 19.68 -14.31 -31.04
C PRO A 261 18.98 -15.43 -30.24
N PRO A 262 17.83 -15.92 -30.72
CA PRO A 262 17.11 -16.99 -30.03
C PRO A 262 18.08 -18.13 -29.79
N VAL A 263 18.18 -18.58 -28.53
CA VAL A 263 19.03 -19.69 -28.16
C VAL A 263 18.56 -20.89 -28.98
N SER A 264 19.36 -21.33 -29.95
CA SER A 264 19.01 -22.51 -30.73
C SER A 264 18.97 -23.70 -29.76
N GLN A 265 17.79 -24.28 -29.56
CA GLN A 265 17.59 -25.52 -28.80
C GLN A 265 18.24 -26.75 -29.48
N SER A 266 19.29 -26.56 -30.29
CA SER A 266 19.99 -27.61 -31.02
C SER A 266 21.02 -28.37 -30.18
N ARG A 267 21.17 -28.07 -28.88
CA ARG A 267 22.09 -28.81 -27.99
C ARG A 267 21.45 -29.92 -27.17
N PHE A 268 20.12 -29.99 -27.04
CA PHE A 268 19.47 -31.10 -26.32
C PHE A 268 19.25 -32.34 -27.20
N MET A 269 19.15 -32.20 -28.52
CA MET A 269 18.91 -33.34 -29.42
C MET A 269 20.20 -34.11 -29.78
N PHE A 270 21.37 -33.47 -29.71
CA PHE A 270 22.66 -34.16 -29.95
C PHE A 270 23.04 -35.10 -28.79
N MET A 271 22.68 -34.75 -27.56
CA MET A 271 23.05 -35.55 -26.38
C MET A 271 22.18 -36.80 -26.23
N VAL A 272 20.91 -36.75 -26.65
CA VAL A 272 20.01 -37.93 -26.67
C VAL A 272 20.39 -38.90 -27.79
N TYR A 273 20.78 -38.40 -28.98
CA TYR A 273 21.18 -39.26 -30.10
C TYR A 273 22.50 -39.99 -29.83
N VAL A 274 23.49 -39.33 -29.22
CA VAL A 274 24.76 -39.97 -28.84
C VAL A 274 24.56 -41.03 -27.76
N PHE A 275 23.68 -40.81 -26.77
CA PHE A 275 23.36 -41.84 -25.77
C PHE A 275 22.59 -43.03 -26.35
N MET A 276 21.66 -42.82 -27.29
CA MET A 276 20.93 -43.93 -27.92
C MET A 276 21.81 -44.77 -28.85
N VAL A 277 22.75 -44.17 -29.59
CA VAL A 277 23.69 -44.92 -30.45
C VAL A 277 24.71 -45.72 -29.62
N ALA A 278 25.15 -45.18 -28.47
CA ALA A 278 26.05 -45.89 -27.56
C ALA A 278 25.38 -47.09 -26.83
N MET A 279 24.06 -47.08 -26.66
CA MET A 279 23.31 -48.20 -26.05
C MET A 279 22.88 -49.28 -27.06
N ALA A 280 22.96 -49.00 -28.37
CA ALA A 280 22.66 -49.97 -29.42
C ALA A 280 23.91 -50.75 -29.91
N THR A 281 25.08 -50.47 -29.32
CA THR A 281 26.36 -51.09 -29.67
C THR A 281 26.98 -51.94 -28.54
N TYR A 282 26.17 -52.30 -27.54
CA TYR A 282 26.50 -53.32 -26.52
C TYR A 282 25.53 -54.49 -26.60
#